data_AF-A0A4P6P9F6-F1
#
_entry.id   AF-A0A4P6P9F6-F1
#
_cell.length_a   1.000
_cell.length_b   1.000
_cell.length_c   1.000
_cell.angle_alpha   90.00
_cell.angle_beta   90.00
_cell.angle_gamma   90.00
#
_symmetry.space_group_name_H-M   'P 1'
#
loop_
_entity.id
_entity.type
_entity.pdbx_description
1 polymer ?
#
loop_
_entity_poly.entity_id
_entity_poly.type
_entity_poly.pdbx_seq_one_letter_code
_entity_poly.pdbx_strand_id
1 'polypeptide(L)'
;MKRLVGVCWMCWVAMIAQANDFKVAANDGAITITGYTGDGGDITIPDVIDGLPVTRIGDRAFYDCTELTGVTISSNVTTIGYSAFKDCTELTTVTIPSGVSTINNSAFYNCSSLTNMVIPVGVTRIGEDVFYKCYSLVRVTIPAGVTTIQRGAFYNCSSLTGVMIPEGVTSIGHSAFDGCSSLSSASIPSSVTSIGGYAFYGCSKLTRVVIPAGVVSIGDYAFDRCSKLTNLTVDEENPNYSSEDGVLFDKLKTMLIKYPGGRNGAYVIPSGVTTIGDSAFSYCSGLTHVTIPSSVTTIGSSSFNHCKGLMEVTIHPGVTTIGSSAFYCCSELTRVTLPSSVITIEDVAFGHCDRLAHVTIPSSVTTIEDQAFYQCVALTEVTIPASVTLVGSSAFSGCSGLTSATFLGHAPAVGYMIFYNTAGDFTVYYYAGRTGFSTPFWEGYPSSELDMPPLYGFDLWAEEHGLVGGRGMLFRQDRNGDGIPNGLEYTFGTNCPATSSLVKIFRTTNGCMVVETPKQEESTQPYVTVQVRGSTNLVDWTFPVAPTNGAPAGYEWFSGDDAEKVFFKLEAVLTE
;
A
#
# COMPACT_ATOMS: atom_id res chain seq x y z
N MET A 1 70.57 -14.42 49.60
CA MET A 1 70.45 -13.49 48.45
C MET A 1 69.77 -14.21 47.30
N LYS A 2 68.82 -13.52 46.67
CA LYS A 2 67.82 -13.97 45.70
C LYS A 2 68.41 -14.67 44.46
N ARG A 3 67.74 -15.68 43.93
CA ARG A 3 67.64 -15.87 42.46
C ARG A 3 66.20 -16.15 42.08
N LEU A 4 65.73 -15.29 41.17
CA LEU A 4 64.36 -15.01 40.84
C LEU A 4 63.67 -16.17 40.11
N VAL A 5 62.40 -16.33 40.48
CA VAL A 5 61.34 -16.87 39.64
C VAL A 5 61.24 -16.00 38.38
N GLY A 6 61.56 -16.57 37.23
CA GLY A 6 61.27 -15.97 35.93
C GLY A 6 59.96 -16.53 35.41
N VAL A 7 58.85 -15.86 35.76
CA VAL A 7 57.58 -15.99 35.03
C VAL A 7 57.82 -15.45 33.63
N CYS A 8 57.93 -16.33 32.63
CA CYS A 8 57.83 -15.93 31.24
C CYS A 8 56.37 -16.07 30.82
N TRP A 9 55.61 -14.99 31.01
CA TRP A 9 54.37 -14.72 30.30
C TRP A 9 54.69 -14.69 28.80
N MET A 10 54.62 -15.84 28.14
CA MET A 10 54.56 -15.87 26.69
C MET A 10 53.13 -15.53 26.29
N CYS A 11 53.01 -14.36 25.69
CA CYS A 11 51.87 -13.87 24.93
C CYS A 11 51.23 -15.03 24.16
N TRP A 12 50.02 -15.38 24.57
CA TRP A 12 49.24 -16.49 24.02
C TRP A 12 48.74 -16.10 22.63
N VAL A 13 49.59 -16.28 21.62
CA VAL A 13 49.13 -16.38 20.24
C VAL A 13 48.48 -17.75 20.14
N ALA A 14 47.17 -17.80 19.91
CA ALA A 14 46.46 -19.05 19.65
C ALA A 14 47.15 -19.77 18.48
N MET A 15 47.95 -20.80 18.77
CA MET A 15 48.57 -21.62 17.73
C MET A 15 47.45 -22.43 17.08
N ILE A 16 47.18 -22.15 15.80
CA ILE A 16 46.31 -22.97 14.97
C ILE A 16 47.09 -24.26 14.67
N ALA A 17 46.60 -25.39 15.17
CA ALA A 17 47.14 -26.72 14.89
C ALA A 17 46.18 -27.47 13.94
N GLN A 18 46.69 -28.48 13.24
CA GLN A 18 45.89 -29.39 12.41
C GLN A 18 45.88 -30.76 13.08
N ALA A 19 44.70 -31.33 13.28
CA ALA A 19 44.50 -32.69 13.80
C ALA A 19 43.58 -33.45 12.84
N ASN A 20 44.15 -34.40 12.10
CA ASN A 20 43.50 -35.05 10.95
C ASN A 20 42.94 -33.99 9.97
N ASP A 21 41.65 -34.05 9.67
CA ASP A 21 40.95 -33.14 8.77
C ASP A 21 40.53 -31.82 9.43
N PHE A 22 40.77 -31.65 10.73
CA PHE A 22 40.32 -30.47 11.49
C PHE A 22 41.46 -29.49 11.77
N LYS A 23 41.22 -28.21 11.48
CA LYS A 23 41.99 -27.10 12.04
C LYS A 23 41.44 -26.79 13.42
N VAL A 24 42.32 -26.65 14.39
CA VAL A 24 41.96 -26.49 15.80
C VAL A 24 42.75 -25.38 16.48
N ALA A 25 42.15 -24.78 17.50
CA ALA A 25 42.81 -23.89 18.45
C ALA A 25 42.55 -24.39 19.87
N ALA A 26 43.60 -24.51 20.67
CA ALA A 26 43.50 -24.85 22.08
C ALA A 26 43.40 -23.58 22.93
N ASN A 27 42.29 -23.40 23.64
CA ASN A 27 42.10 -22.29 24.57
C ASN A 27 41.63 -22.78 25.95
N ASP A 28 42.27 -22.33 27.02
CA ASP A 28 41.90 -22.62 28.42
C ASP A 28 41.64 -24.10 28.74
N GLY A 29 42.45 -25.01 28.19
CA GLY A 29 42.32 -26.45 28.40
C GLY A 29 41.21 -27.13 27.58
N ALA A 30 40.69 -26.48 26.54
CA ALA A 30 39.70 -27.04 25.62
C ALA A 30 40.02 -26.73 24.16
N ILE A 31 39.42 -27.49 23.25
CA ILE A 31 39.61 -27.36 21.79
C ILE A 31 38.42 -26.65 21.15
N THR A 32 38.73 -25.71 20.25
CA THR A 32 37.80 -25.13 19.27
C THR A 32 38.17 -25.60 17.87
N ILE A 33 37.23 -26.17 17.13
CA ILE A 33 37.42 -26.46 15.69
C ILE A 33 37.32 -25.13 14.93
N THR A 34 38.36 -24.73 14.21
CA THR A 34 38.42 -23.46 13.48
C THR A 34 38.37 -23.63 11.97
N GLY A 35 38.39 -24.87 11.48
CA GLY A 35 38.35 -25.19 10.07
C GLY A 35 38.25 -26.69 9.81
N TYR A 36 37.82 -27.06 8.62
CA TYR A 36 37.81 -28.43 8.12
C TYR A 36 38.43 -28.48 6.72
N THR A 37 39.21 -29.52 6.45
CA THR A 37 39.94 -29.72 5.19
C THR A 37 39.83 -31.14 4.65
N GLY A 38 38.91 -31.95 5.19
CA GLY A 38 38.70 -33.32 4.73
C GLY A 38 37.85 -33.38 3.47
N ASP A 39 37.73 -34.59 2.92
CA ASP A 39 37.12 -34.83 1.61
C ASP A 39 35.58 -34.73 1.58
N GLY A 40 34.93 -34.50 2.74
CA GLY A 40 33.47 -34.41 2.84
C GLY A 40 32.81 -35.71 3.32
N GLY A 41 31.56 -35.93 2.90
CA GLY A 41 30.72 -37.05 3.33
C GLY A 41 30.13 -36.88 4.73
N ASP A 42 29.81 -38.00 5.37
CA ASP A 42 29.32 -38.03 6.74
C ASP A 42 30.50 -38.02 7.72
N ILE A 43 30.61 -36.96 8.52
CA ILE A 43 31.70 -36.79 9.48
C ILE A 43 31.21 -36.86 10.92
N THR A 44 32.13 -37.24 11.83
CA THR A 44 31.92 -37.15 13.27
C THR A 44 33.00 -36.24 13.86
N ILE A 45 32.59 -35.19 14.56
CA ILE A 45 33.50 -34.34 15.33
C ILE A 45 33.88 -35.10 16.59
N PRO A 46 35.17 -35.38 16.85
CA PRO A 46 35.59 -36.19 17.99
C PRO A 46 35.35 -35.48 19.33
N ASP A 47 35.12 -36.25 20.40
CA ASP A 47 34.97 -35.70 21.76
C ASP A 47 36.27 -35.07 22.30
N VAL A 48 37.42 -35.57 21.84
CA VAL A 48 38.77 -35.21 22.30
C VAL A 48 39.71 -35.09 21.10
N ILE A 49 40.53 -34.03 21.09
CA ILE A 49 41.65 -33.85 20.16
C ILE A 49 42.89 -33.53 21.01
N ASP A 50 43.99 -34.25 20.77
CA ASP A 50 45.27 -34.09 21.50
C ASP A 50 45.12 -34.13 23.04
N GLY A 51 44.22 -34.99 23.54
CA GLY A 51 43.96 -35.16 24.96
C GLY A 51 43.09 -34.07 25.60
N LEU A 52 42.63 -33.08 24.83
CA LEU A 52 41.76 -32.00 25.29
C LEU A 52 40.34 -32.13 24.72
N PRO A 53 39.29 -31.79 25.50
CA PRO A 53 37.91 -31.90 25.06
C PRO A 53 37.57 -30.86 23.98
N VAL A 54 36.85 -31.29 22.92
CA VAL A 54 36.31 -30.38 21.89
C VAL A 54 35.02 -29.75 22.41
N THR A 55 35.06 -28.45 22.70
CA THR A 55 33.94 -27.75 23.36
C THR A 55 33.23 -26.74 22.46
N ARG A 56 33.84 -26.40 21.32
CA ARG A 56 33.35 -25.33 20.42
C ARG A 56 33.60 -25.67 18.96
N ILE A 57 32.62 -25.33 18.13
CA ILE A 57 32.81 -25.14 16.69
C ILE A 57 32.94 -23.64 16.47
N GLY A 58 34.08 -23.21 15.96
CA GLY A 58 34.40 -21.81 15.71
C GLY A 58 33.64 -21.24 14.53
N ASP A 59 33.76 -19.93 14.38
CA ASP A 59 33.14 -19.21 13.27
C ASP A 59 33.68 -19.71 11.93
N ARG A 60 32.78 -19.94 10.98
CA ARG A 60 33.10 -20.42 9.63
C ARG A 60 33.93 -21.72 9.56
N ALA A 61 33.94 -22.54 10.63
CA ALA A 61 34.77 -23.74 10.69
C ALA A 61 34.50 -24.76 9.56
N PHE A 62 33.27 -24.85 9.09
CA PHE A 62 32.84 -25.69 7.97
C PHE A 62 32.18 -24.83 6.88
N TYR A 63 32.60 -23.58 6.73
CA TYR A 63 32.06 -22.68 5.71
C TYR A 63 32.34 -23.23 4.31
N ASP A 64 31.31 -23.30 3.46
CA ASP A 64 31.40 -23.73 2.06
C ASP A 64 31.97 -25.16 1.90
N CYS A 65 31.76 -26.02 2.89
CA CYS A 65 32.07 -27.44 2.79
C CYS A 65 30.97 -28.18 2.01
N THR A 66 30.92 -27.94 0.70
CA THR A 66 29.85 -28.43 -0.19
C THR A 66 29.76 -29.95 -0.29
N GLU A 67 30.84 -30.67 0.02
CA GLU A 67 30.89 -32.13 -0.03
C GLU A 67 30.39 -32.80 1.27
N LEU A 68 30.10 -32.04 2.34
CA LEU A 68 29.58 -32.61 3.59
C LEU A 68 28.12 -33.05 3.43
N THR A 69 27.86 -34.34 3.66
CA THR A 69 26.51 -34.91 3.60
C THR A 69 25.86 -35.07 4.97
N GLY A 70 26.67 -35.14 6.04
CA GLY A 70 26.20 -35.36 7.41
C GLY A 70 27.23 -34.96 8.44
N VAL A 71 26.77 -34.44 9.58
CA VAL A 71 27.65 -34.07 10.71
C VAL A 71 27.08 -34.58 12.02
N THR A 72 27.88 -35.38 12.74
CA THR A 72 27.62 -35.73 14.15
C THR A 72 28.53 -34.93 15.06
N ILE A 73 27.93 -34.07 15.89
CA ILE A 73 28.66 -33.17 16.79
C ILE A 73 28.93 -33.88 18.13
N SER A 74 30.17 -33.73 18.64
CA SER A 74 30.63 -34.34 19.88
C SER A 74 29.89 -33.84 21.12
N SER A 75 29.75 -34.71 22.12
CA SER A 75 28.94 -34.48 23.33
C SER A 75 29.41 -33.31 24.20
N ASN A 76 30.70 -32.94 24.10
CA ASN A 76 31.32 -31.85 24.85
C ASN A 76 31.08 -30.46 24.24
N VAL A 77 30.56 -30.39 23.01
CA VAL A 77 30.34 -29.11 22.33
C VAL A 77 29.20 -28.34 22.99
N THR A 78 29.47 -27.08 23.32
CA THR A 78 28.51 -26.17 23.95
C THR A 78 28.08 -25.03 23.02
N THR A 79 28.92 -24.70 22.03
CA THR A 79 28.72 -23.53 21.14
C THR A 79 29.03 -23.89 19.68
N ILE A 80 28.11 -23.51 18.79
CA ILE A 80 28.29 -23.49 17.34
C ILE A 80 28.45 -22.03 16.88
N GLY A 81 29.57 -21.73 16.23
CA GLY A 81 29.99 -20.39 15.82
C GLY A 81 29.17 -19.77 14.69
N TYR A 82 29.44 -18.50 14.43
CA TYR A 82 28.80 -17.72 13.37
C TYR A 82 29.12 -18.34 12.00
N SER A 83 28.09 -18.56 11.19
CA SER A 83 28.25 -19.15 9.85
C SER A 83 29.02 -20.49 9.85
N ALA A 84 28.99 -21.26 10.95
CA ALA A 84 29.83 -22.45 11.12
C ALA A 84 29.68 -23.46 9.98
N PHE A 85 28.46 -23.72 9.51
CA PHE A 85 28.13 -24.65 8.41
C PHE A 85 27.47 -23.91 7.23
N LYS A 86 27.68 -22.60 7.11
CA LYS A 86 27.10 -21.81 6.02
C LYS A 86 27.57 -22.35 4.67
N ASP A 87 26.64 -22.47 3.72
CA ASP A 87 26.86 -22.99 2.36
C ASP A 87 27.35 -24.45 2.30
N CYS A 88 27.12 -25.26 3.35
CA CYS A 88 27.22 -26.73 3.24
C CYS A 88 25.99 -27.28 2.48
N THR A 89 25.96 -27.11 1.15
CA THR A 89 24.75 -27.30 0.34
C THR A 89 24.24 -28.73 0.28
N GLU A 90 25.14 -29.73 0.35
CA GLU A 90 24.78 -31.17 0.35
C GLU A 90 24.48 -31.73 1.75
N LEU A 91 24.55 -30.91 2.80
CA LEU A 91 24.37 -31.36 4.18
C LEU A 91 22.91 -31.78 4.42
N THR A 92 22.67 -33.08 4.52
CA THR A 92 21.33 -33.67 4.68
C THR A 92 20.91 -33.87 6.13
N THR A 93 21.88 -34.14 7.01
CA THR A 93 21.66 -34.47 8.43
C THR A 93 22.66 -33.78 9.35
N VAL A 94 22.18 -33.29 10.49
CA VAL A 94 23.02 -32.74 11.56
C VAL A 94 22.52 -33.29 12.89
N THR A 95 23.41 -33.96 13.63
CA THR A 95 23.12 -34.44 14.98
C THR A 95 23.80 -33.52 15.98
N ILE A 96 23.00 -32.72 16.69
CA ILE A 96 23.48 -31.79 17.72
C ILE A 96 23.18 -32.37 19.12
N PRO A 97 24.18 -32.49 20.01
CA PRO A 97 23.96 -33.00 21.36
C PRO A 97 23.25 -32.00 22.26
N SER A 98 22.61 -32.50 23.31
CA SER A 98 21.84 -31.68 24.26
C SER A 98 22.67 -30.66 25.04
N GLY A 99 24.00 -30.82 25.09
CA GLY A 99 24.92 -29.91 25.75
C GLY A 99 25.13 -28.57 25.03
N VAL A 100 24.73 -28.47 23.75
CA VAL A 100 24.80 -27.21 23.00
C VAL A 100 23.77 -26.23 23.53
N SER A 101 24.23 -25.11 24.07
CA SER A 101 23.40 -24.00 24.55
C SER A 101 23.32 -22.84 23.56
N THR A 102 24.26 -22.77 22.61
CA THR A 102 24.41 -21.62 21.71
C THR A 102 24.61 -22.07 20.27
N ILE A 103 23.70 -21.63 19.38
CA ILE A 103 23.84 -21.70 17.93
C ILE A 103 23.83 -20.26 17.43
N ASN A 104 24.96 -19.77 16.92
CA ASN A 104 25.08 -18.39 16.48
C ASN A 104 24.42 -18.14 15.11
N ASN A 105 24.31 -16.87 14.76
CA ASN A 105 23.65 -16.41 13.55
C ASN A 105 24.26 -17.07 12.29
N SER A 106 23.38 -17.33 11.32
CA SER A 106 23.71 -17.93 10.02
C SER A 106 24.41 -19.30 10.09
N ALA A 107 24.42 -19.99 11.24
CA ALA A 107 25.21 -21.21 11.43
C ALA A 107 24.90 -22.30 10.39
N PHE A 108 23.66 -22.42 9.92
CA PHE A 108 23.25 -23.38 8.88
C PHE A 108 22.65 -22.66 7.66
N TYR A 109 23.11 -21.43 7.39
CA TYR A 109 22.66 -20.65 6.24
C TYR A 109 22.94 -21.42 4.94
N ASN A 110 21.94 -21.56 4.09
CA ASN A 110 21.99 -22.21 2.77
C ASN A 110 22.50 -23.66 2.83
N CYS A 111 22.23 -24.38 3.93
CA CYS A 111 22.27 -25.85 3.94
C CYS A 111 21.05 -26.38 3.17
N SER A 112 21.07 -26.26 1.85
CA SER A 112 19.91 -26.43 0.97
C SER A 112 19.31 -27.84 0.98
N SER A 113 20.12 -28.86 1.27
CA SER A 113 19.70 -30.27 1.32
C SER A 113 19.29 -30.73 2.73
N LEU A 114 19.38 -29.88 3.75
CA LEU A 114 19.05 -30.24 5.13
C LEU A 114 17.54 -30.52 5.26
N THR A 115 17.18 -31.73 5.66
CA THR A 115 15.78 -32.17 5.64
C THR A 115 15.05 -32.04 6.97
N ASN A 116 15.75 -32.26 8.07
CA ASN A 116 15.19 -32.27 9.42
C ASN A 116 16.17 -31.64 10.39
N MET A 117 15.64 -30.89 11.36
CA MET A 117 16.45 -30.26 12.38
C MET A 117 15.82 -30.43 13.76
N VAL A 118 16.61 -30.87 14.73
CA VAL A 118 16.25 -30.89 16.15
C VAL A 118 17.13 -29.89 16.88
N ILE A 119 16.52 -28.80 17.36
CA ILE A 119 17.26 -27.79 18.13
C ILE A 119 17.44 -28.30 19.56
N PRO A 120 18.67 -28.29 20.11
CA PRO A 120 18.95 -28.77 21.46
C PRO A 120 18.21 -27.98 22.54
N VAL A 121 17.78 -28.68 23.60
CA VAL A 121 16.99 -28.11 24.71
C VAL A 121 17.67 -26.96 25.46
N GLY A 122 19.00 -26.86 25.40
CA GLY A 122 19.76 -25.77 26.02
C GLY A 122 19.72 -24.45 25.24
N VAL A 123 19.22 -24.44 24.01
CA VAL A 123 19.15 -23.24 23.16
C VAL A 123 17.98 -22.36 23.59
N THR A 124 18.27 -21.11 23.92
CA THR A 124 17.27 -20.13 24.37
C THR A 124 16.81 -19.16 23.27
N ARG A 125 17.49 -19.13 22.12
CA ARG A 125 17.18 -18.23 21.00
C ARG A 125 17.51 -18.88 19.67
N ILE A 126 16.61 -18.78 18.70
CA ILE A 126 16.90 -19.11 17.30
C ILE A 126 17.51 -17.86 16.66
N GLY A 127 18.80 -17.94 16.32
CA GLY A 127 19.60 -16.81 15.83
C GLY A 127 19.15 -16.28 14.47
N GLU A 128 19.62 -15.07 14.12
CA GLU A 128 19.34 -14.46 12.82
C GLU A 128 19.84 -15.35 11.68
N ASP A 129 19.01 -15.51 10.65
CA ASP A 129 19.29 -16.24 9.41
C ASP A 129 19.83 -17.68 9.60
N VAL A 130 19.60 -18.31 10.76
CA VAL A 130 20.27 -19.57 11.13
C VAL A 130 19.96 -20.73 10.18
N PHE A 131 18.73 -20.85 9.64
CA PHE A 131 18.33 -21.81 8.59
C PHE A 131 17.86 -21.09 7.31
N TYR A 132 18.36 -19.88 7.07
CA TYR A 132 18.03 -19.11 5.88
C TYR A 132 18.39 -19.92 4.61
N LYS A 133 17.45 -20.07 3.66
CA LYS A 133 17.57 -20.88 2.43
C LYS A 133 17.83 -22.38 2.65
N CYS A 134 17.42 -22.96 3.77
CA CYS A 134 17.33 -24.42 3.91
C CYS A 134 16.10 -24.97 3.14
N TYR A 135 16.16 -24.96 1.80
CA TYR A 135 15.02 -25.23 0.92
C TYR A 135 14.37 -26.60 1.16
N SER A 136 15.16 -27.62 1.53
CA SER A 136 14.68 -28.99 1.76
C SER A 136 14.18 -29.26 3.19
N LEU A 137 14.22 -28.27 4.08
CA LEU A 137 13.89 -28.45 5.49
C LEU A 137 12.38 -28.69 5.66
N VAL A 138 12.00 -29.91 5.99
CA VAL A 138 10.59 -30.33 6.10
C VAL A 138 10.04 -30.13 7.51
N ARG A 139 10.89 -30.35 8.53
CA ARG A 139 10.52 -30.28 9.95
C ARG A 139 11.62 -29.68 10.80
N VAL A 140 11.21 -28.86 11.76
CA VAL A 140 12.08 -28.32 12.81
C VAL A 140 11.42 -28.51 14.15
N THR A 141 12.15 -29.10 15.10
CA THR A 141 11.72 -29.17 16.50
C THR A 141 12.37 -28.03 17.27
N ILE A 142 11.55 -27.08 17.73
CA ILE A 142 11.97 -25.94 18.55
C ILE A 142 11.70 -26.27 20.03
N PRO A 143 12.69 -26.23 20.93
CA PRO A 143 12.52 -26.60 22.34
C PRO A 143 11.82 -25.49 23.13
N ALA A 144 11.16 -25.88 24.23
CA ALA A 144 10.40 -24.97 25.09
C ALA A 144 11.22 -23.85 25.76
N GLY A 145 12.55 -23.97 25.82
CA GLY A 145 13.43 -22.94 26.36
C GLY A 145 13.63 -21.73 25.44
N VAL A 146 13.19 -21.81 24.17
CA VAL A 146 13.36 -20.72 23.20
C VAL A 146 12.39 -19.58 23.51
N THR A 147 12.94 -18.38 23.65
CA THR A 147 12.16 -17.16 23.93
C THR A 147 12.00 -16.26 22.71
N THR A 148 12.84 -16.40 21.68
CA THR A 148 12.79 -15.54 20.49
C THR A 148 13.21 -16.29 19.23
N ILE A 149 12.46 -16.07 18.15
CA ILE A 149 12.82 -16.46 16.78
C ILE A 149 13.24 -15.18 16.05
N GLN A 150 14.53 -15.05 15.73
CA GLN A 150 15.06 -13.81 15.16
C GLN A 150 14.77 -13.65 13.65
N ARG A 151 15.19 -12.50 13.11
CA ARG A 151 15.04 -12.13 11.71
C ARG A 151 15.53 -13.25 10.78
N GLY A 152 14.74 -13.56 9.76
CA GLY A 152 15.08 -14.50 8.69
C GLY A 152 15.43 -15.94 9.12
N ALA A 153 15.15 -16.34 10.37
CA ALA A 153 15.59 -17.62 10.93
C ALA A 153 15.28 -18.85 10.05
N PHE A 154 14.12 -18.86 9.38
CA PHE A 154 13.66 -19.91 8.46
C PHE A 154 13.29 -19.35 7.08
N TYR A 155 13.87 -18.23 6.68
CA TYR A 155 13.60 -17.61 5.38
C TYR A 155 13.84 -18.61 4.24
N ASN A 156 12.90 -18.70 3.30
CA ASN A 156 12.92 -19.64 2.17
C ASN A 156 13.15 -21.12 2.55
N CYS A 157 12.70 -21.56 3.73
CA CYS A 157 12.52 -22.99 4.03
C CYS A 157 11.29 -23.52 3.28
N SER A 158 11.34 -23.55 1.95
CA SER A 158 10.18 -23.76 1.07
C SER A 158 9.50 -25.14 1.19
N SER A 159 10.21 -26.13 1.73
CA SER A 159 9.66 -27.47 2.03
C SER A 159 9.08 -27.60 3.44
N LEU A 160 9.18 -26.57 4.29
CA LEU A 160 8.72 -26.63 5.69
C LEU A 160 7.19 -26.74 5.70
N THR A 161 6.68 -27.87 6.20
CA THR A 161 5.23 -28.18 6.13
C THR A 161 4.45 -27.70 7.36
N GLY A 162 5.12 -27.63 8.49
CA GLY A 162 4.58 -27.23 9.79
C GLY A 162 5.69 -26.80 10.73
N VAL A 163 5.40 -25.80 11.56
CA VAL A 163 6.24 -25.38 12.68
C VAL A 163 5.40 -25.27 13.94
N MET A 164 5.87 -25.91 15.02
CA MET A 164 5.30 -25.75 16.35
C MET A 164 6.15 -24.70 17.08
N ILE A 165 5.62 -23.49 17.22
CA ILE A 165 6.25 -22.44 18.01
C ILE A 165 5.90 -22.72 19.48
N PRO A 166 6.89 -22.98 20.35
CA PRO A 166 6.62 -23.39 21.73
C PRO A 166 6.12 -22.21 22.58
N GLU A 167 5.32 -22.54 23.60
CA GLU A 167 5.01 -21.61 24.69
C GLU A 167 6.31 -21.09 25.32
N GLY A 168 6.39 -19.77 25.53
CA GLY A 168 7.61 -19.09 26.00
C GLY A 168 8.24 -18.19 24.92
N VAL A 169 7.97 -18.43 23.63
CA VAL A 169 8.38 -17.50 22.57
C VAL A 169 7.58 -16.21 22.70
N THR A 170 8.29 -15.08 22.84
CA THR A 170 7.69 -13.75 22.98
C THR A 170 7.69 -12.95 21.69
N SER A 171 8.57 -13.26 20.74
CA SER A 171 8.69 -12.51 19.48
C SER A 171 9.07 -13.41 18.30
N ILE A 172 8.37 -13.18 17.18
CA ILE A 172 8.67 -13.72 15.86
C ILE A 172 9.25 -12.59 15.01
N GLY A 173 10.50 -12.71 14.61
CA GLY A 173 11.24 -11.65 13.93
C GLY A 173 10.79 -11.37 12.49
N HIS A 174 11.30 -10.27 11.93
CA HIS A 174 11.08 -9.88 10.55
C HIS A 174 11.49 -10.99 9.57
N SER A 175 10.62 -11.30 8.60
CA SER A 175 10.83 -12.39 7.62
C SER A 175 11.17 -13.76 8.21
N ALA A 176 10.84 -14.06 9.47
CA ALA A 176 11.26 -15.30 10.14
C ALA A 176 10.86 -16.58 9.39
N PHE A 177 9.68 -16.60 8.76
CA PHE A 177 9.17 -17.70 7.93
C PHE A 177 8.80 -17.25 6.52
N ASP A 178 9.35 -16.12 6.06
CA ASP A 178 9.14 -15.62 4.70
C ASP A 178 9.55 -16.69 3.67
N GLY A 179 8.70 -16.95 2.68
CA GLY A 179 8.96 -17.92 1.62
C GLY A 179 8.85 -19.39 2.04
N CYS A 180 8.36 -19.69 3.25
CA CYS A 180 7.97 -21.05 3.65
C CYS A 180 6.70 -21.52 2.91
N SER A 181 6.79 -21.65 1.59
CA SER A 181 5.65 -21.84 0.69
C SER A 181 4.88 -23.16 0.90
N SER A 182 5.49 -24.16 1.54
CA SER A 182 4.80 -25.40 1.93
C SER A 182 4.13 -25.35 3.30
N LEU A 183 4.31 -24.27 4.07
CA LEU A 183 3.80 -24.15 5.43
C LEU A 183 2.28 -24.08 5.39
N SER A 184 1.61 -25.12 5.89
CA SER A 184 0.15 -25.25 5.83
C SER A 184 -0.56 -24.79 7.09
N SER A 185 0.16 -24.79 8.22
CA SER A 185 -0.31 -24.37 9.53
C SER A 185 0.82 -23.73 10.33
N ALA A 186 0.54 -22.62 11.00
CA ALA A 186 1.42 -22.00 11.99
C ALA A 186 0.62 -21.82 13.29
N SER A 187 1.02 -22.52 14.35
CA SER A 187 0.45 -22.32 15.69
C SER A 187 1.24 -21.23 16.41
N ILE A 188 0.61 -20.10 16.67
CA ILE A 188 1.22 -18.96 17.37
C ILE A 188 0.78 -19.02 18.85
N PRO A 189 1.69 -19.23 19.81
CA PRO A 189 1.34 -19.41 21.22
C PRO A 189 0.95 -18.09 21.90
N SER A 190 0.27 -18.22 23.03
CA SER A 190 -0.27 -17.07 23.79
C SER A 190 0.79 -16.11 24.32
N SER A 191 2.02 -16.59 24.49
CA SER A 191 3.17 -15.80 24.94
C SER A 191 3.71 -14.81 23.90
N VAL A 192 3.35 -14.95 22.62
CA VAL A 192 3.86 -14.07 21.56
C VAL A 192 3.23 -12.69 21.70
N THR A 193 4.08 -11.67 21.81
CA THR A 193 3.67 -10.26 21.89
C THR A 193 3.86 -9.51 20.58
N SER A 194 4.74 -9.98 19.69
CA SER A 194 5.04 -9.31 18.42
C SER A 194 5.27 -10.31 17.28
N ILE A 195 4.66 -9.99 16.14
CA ILE A 195 4.87 -10.65 14.85
C ILE A 195 5.52 -9.63 13.91
N GLY A 196 6.76 -9.88 13.49
CA GLY A 196 7.52 -8.94 12.66
C GLY A 196 6.95 -8.77 11.25
N GLY A 197 7.35 -7.68 10.59
CA GLY A 197 7.01 -7.47 9.18
C GLY A 197 7.51 -8.62 8.31
N TYR A 198 6.75 -8.97 7.27
CA TYR A 198 7.02 -10.10 6.37
C TYR A 198 7.16 -11.47 7.06
N ALA A 199 6.83 -11.62 8.36
CA ALA A 199 7.14 -12.84 9.13
C ALA A 199 6.61 -14.14 8.50
N PHE A 200 5.44 -14.12 7.87
CA PHE A 200 4.87 -15.26 7.13
C PHE A 200 4.61 -14.91 5.65
N TYR A 201 5.32 -13.92 5.12
CA TYR A 201 5.18 -13.52 3.72
C TYR A 201 5.39 -14.72 2.78
N GLY A 202 4.53 -14.90 1.79
CA GLY A 202 4.69 -15.98 0.81
C GLY A 202 4.49 -17.40 1.34
N CYS A 203 3.94 -17.57 2.55
CA CYS A 203 3.46 -18.87 3.05
C CYS A 203 2.20 -19.31 2.29
N SER A 204 2.36 -19.65 1.01
CA SER A 204 1.25 -19.79 0.05
C SER A 204 0.31 -20.98 0.30
N LYS A 205 0.69 -21.96 1.14
CA LYS A 205 -0.19 -23.04 1.58
C LYS A 205 -0.87 -22.79 2.93
N LEU A 206 -0.56 -21.70 3.61
CA LEU A 206 -1.12 -21.39 4.93
C LEU A 206 -2.61 -21.11 4.78
N THR A 207 -3.45 -21.85 5.49
CA THR A 207 -4.92 -21.78 5.31
C THR A 207 -5.64 -20.99 6.39
N ARG A 208 -5.11 -21.03 7.61
CA ARG A 208 -5.67 -20.37 8.80
C ARG A 208 -4.55 -19.91 9.72
N VAL A 209 -4.75 -18.75 10.34
CA VAL A 209 -3.95 -18.24 11.45
C VAL A 209 -4.89 -17.76 12.55
N VAL A 210 -4.51 -18.04 13.80
CA VAL A 210 -5.14 -17.45 14.99
C VAL A 210 -4.16 -16.47 15.60
N ILE A 211 -4.57 -15.22 15.77
CA ILE A 211 -3.82 -14.19 16.49
C ILE A 211 -4.16 -14.34 17.99
N PRO A 212 -3.21 -14.78 18.84
CA PRO A 212 -3.51 -15.06 20.24
C PRO A 212 -3.62 -13.78 21.09
N ALA A 213 -4.13 -13.92 22.32
CA ALA A 213 -4.40 -12.80 23.23
C ALA A 213 -3.19 -11.89 23.52
N GLY A 214 -1.98 -12.44 23.54
CA GLY A 214 -0.76 -11.72 23.87
C GLY A 214 -0.25 -10.77 22.77
N VAL A 215 -0.69 -10.91 21.52
CA VAL A 215 -0.14 -10.14 20.40
C VAL A 215 -0.57 -8.68 20.49
N VAL A 216 0.43 -7.80 20.56
CA VAL A 216 0.29 -6.34 20.63
C VAL A 216 0.65 -5.69 19.30
N SER A 217 1.53 -6.28 18.51
CA SER A 217 1.93 -5.75 17.21
C SER A 217 2.06 -6.82 16.14
N ILE A 218 1.58 -6.48 14.94
CA ILE A 218 1.73 -7.23 13.69
C ILE A 218 2.37 -6.26 12.69
N GLY A 219 3.56 -6.60 12.20
CA GLY A 219 4.28 -5.76 11.25
C GLY A 219 3.73 -5.85 9.83
N ASP A 220 4.10 -4.86 9.01
CA ASP A 220 3.64 -4.74 7.62
C ASP A 220 3.95 -6.00 6.81
N TYR A 221 3.04 -6.35 5.90
CA TYR A 221 3.17 -7.51 5.00
C TYR A 221 3.33 -8.87 5.70
N ALA A 222 3.09 -8.98 7.01
CA ALA A 222 3.32 -10.21 7.78
C ALA A 222 2.61 -11.45 7.19
N PHE A 223 1.45 -11.28 6.56
CA PHE A 223 0.65 -12.34 5.95
C PHE A 223 0.40 -12.11 4.44
N ASP A 224 1.20 -11.28 3.79
CA ASP A 224 1.10 -11.04 2.36
C ASP A 224 1.53 -12.27 1.54
N ARG A 225 1.00 -12.40 0.32
CA ARG A 225 1.22 -13.56 -0.56
C ARG A 225 0.85 -14.93 0.04
N CYS A 226 0.10 -14.97 1.14
CA CYS A 226 -0.52 -16.19 1.68
C CYS A 226 -1.77 -16.56 0.87
N SER A 227 -1.60 -17.02 -0.37
CA SER A 227 -2.67 -17.18 -1.37
C SER A 227 -3.68 -18.31 -1.09
N LYS A 228 -3.51 -19.09 -0.01
CA LYS A 228 -4.51 -20.05 0.49
C LYS A 228 -5.10 -19.67 1.84
N LEU A 229 -4.69 -18.54 2.40
CA LEU A 229 -5.18 -18.08 3.70
C LEU A 229 -6.61 -17.61 3.52
N THR A 230 -7.55 -18.33 4.15
CA THR A 230 -8.98 -18.02 4.09
C THR A 230 -9.50 -17.45 5.39
N ASN A 231 -8.75 -17.63 6.49
CA ASN A 231 -9.22 -17.26 7.81
C ASN A 231 -8.09 -16.72 8.71
N LEU A 232 -8.22 -15.46 9.09
CA LEU A 232 -7.46 -14.78 10.14
C LEU A 232 -8.41 -14.49 11.30
N THR A 233 -8.38 -15.36 12.32
CA THR A 233 -9.18 -15.15 13.55
C THR A 233 -8.33 -14.52 14.63
N VAL A 234 -8.95 -13.79 15.54
CA VAL A 234 -8.31 -13.25 16.74
C VAL A 234 -8.93 -13.91 17.98
N ASP A 235 -8.10 -14.22 18.97
CA ASP A 235 -8.53 -14.62 20.31
C ASP A 235 -9.41 -13.52 20.95
N GLU A 236 -10.52 -13.88 21.57
CA GLU A 236 -11.49 -12.92 22.11
C GLU A 236 -10.88 -12.01 23.18
N GLU A 237 -9.90 -12.52 23.93
CA GLU A 237 -9.18 -11.82 24.98
C GLU A 237 -8.07 -10.90 24.44
N ASN A 238 -7.80 -10.89 23.12
CA ASN A 238 -6.81 -9.97 22.56
C ASN A 238 -7.30 -8.51 22.70
N PRO A 239 -6.53 -7.61 23.35
CA PRO A 239 -6.97 -6.24 23.60
C PRO A 239 -6.76 -5.28 22.42
N ASN A 240 -5.97 -5.66 21.40
CA ASN A 240 -5.53 -4.78 20.31
C ASN A 240 -6.24 -5.06 18.97
N TYR A 241 -6.64 -6.31 18.76
CA TYR A 241 -7.17 -6.78 17.50
C TYR A 241 -8.55 -7.44 17.66
N SER A 242 -9.27 -7.52 16.55
CA SER A 242 -10.48 -8.32 16.44
C SER A 242 -10.57 -8.95 15.06
N SER A 243 -11.43 -9.96 14.91
CA SER A 243 -11.74 -10.52 13.60
C SER A 243 -13.23 -10.60 13.38
N GLU A 244 -13.65 -10.46 12.13
CA GLU A 244 -15.03 -10.70 11.70
C GLU A 244 -15.01 -11.44 10.37
N ASP A 245 -15.76 -12.54 10.28
CA ASP A 245 -15.78 -13.41 9.10
C ASP A 245 -14.38 -13.79 8.61
N GLY A 246 -13.44 -14.02 9.54
CA GLY A 246 -12.05 -14.36 9.24
C GLY A 246 -11.19 -13.24 8.64
N VAL A 247 -11.66 -11.98 8.64
CA VAL A 247 -10.88 -10.79 8.29
C VAL A 247 -10.34 -10.15 9.56
N LEU A 248 -9.10 -9.65 9.51
CA LEU A 248 -8.41 -9.03 10.64
C LEU A 248 -8.66 -7.51 10.69
N PHE A 249 -9.03 -7.02 11.86
CA PHE A 249 -9.26 -5.61 12.17
C PHE A 249 -8.51 -5.20 13.44
N ASP A 250 -8.45 -3.89 13.68
CA ASP A 250 -8.18 -3.35 15.02
C ASP A 250 -9.30 -3.75 16.00
N LYS A 251 -9.08 -3.54 17.31
CA LYS A 251 -10.06 -3.95 18.34
C LYS A 251 -11.42 -3.29 18.14
N LEU A 252 -11.45 -2.03 17.71
CA LEU A 252 -12.67 -1.24 17.52
C LEU A 252 -13.32 -1.45 16.15
N LYS A 253 -12.70 -2.21 15.26
CA LYS A 253 -13.12 -2.42 13.86
C LYS A 253 -13.24 -1.11 13.06
N THR A 254 -12.43 -0.11 13.41
CA THR A 254 -12.31 1.14 12.64
C THR A 254 -11.33 1.00 11.48
N MET A 255 -10.41 0.02 11.56
CA MET A 255 -9.39 -0.25 10.56
C MET A 255 -9.41 -1.71 10.11
N LEU A 256 -9.58 -1.94 8.81
CA LEU A 256 -9.34 -3.25 8.20
C LEU A 256 -7.83 -3.42 8.00
N ILE A 257 -7.24 -4.35 8.73
CA ILE A 257 -5.79 -4.55 8.77
C ILE A 257 -5.35 -5.54 7.71
N LYS A 258 -6.03 -6.70 7.61
CA LYS A 258 -5.68 -7.71 6.60
C LYS A 258 -6.87 -8.55 6.17
N TYR A 259 -7.11 -8.57 4.87
CA TYR A 259 -7.99 -9.49 4.19
C TYR A 259 -7.23 -10.78 3.80
N PRO A 260 -7.78 -11.98 4.07
CA PRO A 260 -7.14 -13.24 3.70
C PRO A 260 -7.05 -13.44 2.17
N GLY A 261 -5.84 -13.52 1.63
CA GLY A 261 -5.59 -13.56 0.17
C GLY A 261 -6.07 -14.82 -0.57
N GLY A 262 -6.46 -15.87 0.15
CA GLY A 262 -7.04 -17.10 -0.42
C GLY A 262 -8.57 -17.08 -0.57
N ARG A 263 -9.24 -15.98 -0.19
CA ARG A 263 -10.68 -15.81 -0.40
C ARG A 263 -10.97 -15.36 -1.83
N ASN A 264 -12.14 -15.76 -2.34
CA ASN A 264 -12.60 -15.46 -3.69
C ASN A 264 -13.94 -14.72 -3.67
N GLY A 265 -14.24 -13.98 -4.73
CA GLY A 265 -15.54 -13.35 -4.96
C GLY A 265 -15.59 -11.90 -4.51
N ALA A 266 -16.79 -11.43 -4.15
CA ALA A 266 -17.02 -10.07 -3.69
C ALA A 266 -16.85 -9.96 -2.16
N TYR A 267 -16.47 -8.78 -1.69
CA TYR A 267 -16.41 -8.48 -0.26
C TYR A 267 -17.04 -7.12 0.05
N VAL A 268 -17.83 -7.07 1.12
CA VAL A 268 -18.45 -5.85 1.63
C VAL A 268 -17.73 -5.47 2.91
N ILE A 269 -17.05 -4.33 2.92
CA ILE A 269 -16.38 -3.83 4.12
C ILE A 269 -17.47 -3.38 5.13
N PRO A 270 -17.40 -3.79 6.41
CA PRO A 270 -18.41 -3.45 7.41
C PRO A 270 -18.61 -1.94 7.60
N SER A 271 -19.86 -1.52 7.80
CA SER A 271 -20.20 -0.13 8.18
C SER A 271 -19.62 0.18 9.56
N GLY A 272 -18.71 1.14 9.64
CA GLY A 272 -17.95 1.45 10.87
C GLY A 272 -16.44 1.43 10.63
N VAL A 273 -15.97 0.76 9.58
CA VAL A 273 -14.59 0.89 9.10
C VAL A 273 -14.42 2.29 8.51
N THR A 274 -13.43 3.02 9.01
CA THR A 274 -13.02 4.34 8.53
C THR A 274 -11.74 4.28 7.71
N THR A 275 -10.91 3.26 7.96
CA THR A 275 -9.59 3.11 7.34
C THR A 275 -9.41 1.72 6.74
N ILE A 276 -9.04 1.67 5.47
CA ILE A 276 -8.44 0.47 4.86
C ILE A 276 -6.94 0.60 5.06
N GLY A 277 -6.35 -0.27 5.88
CA GLY A 277 -4.93 -0.20 6.22
C GLY A 277 -4.00 -0.44 5.02
N ASP A 278 -2.73 -0.10 5.21
CA ASP A 278 -1.71 -0.35 4.20
C ASP A 278 -1.64 -1.85 3.88
N SER A 279 -1.59 -2.18 2.59
CA SER A 279 -1.53 -3.57 2.09
C SER A 279 -2.66 -4.50 2.56
N ALA A 280 -3.78 -3.96 3.05
CA ALA A 280 -4.85 -4.74 3.65
C ALA A 280 -5.41 -5.84 2.73
N PHE A 281 -5.60 -5.54 1.45
CA PHE A 281 -6.01 -6.47 0.38
C PHE A 281 -4.86 -6.83 -0.57
N SER A 282 -3.61 -6.49 -0.25
CA SER A 282 -2.46 -6.79 -1.11
C SER A 282 -2.36 -8.29 -1.43
N TYR A 283 -2.15 -8.61 -2.72
CA TYR A 283 -2.12 -9.94 -3.34
C TYR A 283 -3.42 -10.77 -3.25
N CYS A 284 -4.58 -10.13 -3.09
CA CYS A 284 -5.87 -10.82 -3.07
C CYS A 284 -6.38 -11.12 -4.49
N SER A 285 -5.69 -12.00 -5.22
CA SER A 285 -6.00 -12.30 -6.64
C SER A 285 -7.39 -12.91 -6.88
N GLY A 286 -8.04 -13.48 -5.87
CA GLY A 286 -9.39 -14.03 -5.96
C GLY A 286 -10.50 -12.99 -5.74
N LEU A 287 -10.16 -11.79 -5.26
CA LEU A 287 -11.09 -10.72 -4.98
C LEU A 287 -11.54 -10.07 -6.30
N THR A 288 -12.84 -10.07 -6.56
CA THR A 288 -13.41 -9.58 -7.83
C THR A 288 -14.07 -8.21 -7.71
N HIS A 289 -14.69 -7.94 -6.56
CA HIS A 289 -15.42 -6.72 -6.27
C HIS A 289 -15.25 -6.36 -4.79
N VAL A 290 -15.14 -5.08 -4.49
CA VAL A 290 -15.08 -4.56 -3.12
C VAL A 290 -16.07 -3.43 -2.97
N THR A 291 -17.01 -3.58 -2.04
CA THR A 291 -17.91 -2.49 -1.64
C THR A 291 -17.28 -1.73 -0.48
N ILE A 292 -16.85 -0.51 -0.76
CA ILE A 292 -16.29 0.43 0.23
C ILE A 292 -17.44 1.28 0.80
N PRO A 293 -17.77 1.18 2.10
CA PRO A 293 -18.86 1.95 2.69
C PRO A 293 -18.51 3.43 2.79
N SER A 294 -19.54 4.28 2.90
CA SER A 294 -19.38 5.73 3.02
C SER A 294 -18.64 6.20 4.27
N SER A 295 -18.48 5.31 5.27
CA SER A 295 -17.70 5.58 6.47
C SER A 295 -16.20 5.60 6.22
N VAL A 296 -15.70 5.00 5.13
CA VAL A 296 -14.26 4.98 4.82
C VAL A 296 -13.83 6.36 4.34
N THR A 297 -12.84 6.93 5.03
CA THR A 297 -12.20 8.20 4.68
C THR A 297 -10.79 7.99 4.13
N THR A 298 -10.16 6.85 4.43
CA THR A 298 -8.75 6.60 4.10
C THR A 298 -8.56 5.22 3.47
N ILE A 299 -7.94 5.21 2.29
CA ILE A 299 -7.43 4.01 1.60
C ILE A 299 -5.90 4.06 1.68
N GLY A 300 -5.31 3.13 2.44
CA GLY A 300 -3.87 3.07 2.69
C GLY A 300 -3.03 2.71 1.46
N SER A 301 -1.72 2.87 1.61
CA SER A 301 -0.73 2.57 0.58
C SER A 301 -0.70 1.08 0.27
N SER A 302 -0.58 0.73 -1.01
CA SER A 302 -0.60 -0.66 -1.50
C SER A 302 -1.84 -1.47 -1.07
N SER A 303 -2.91 -0.84 -0.60
CA SER A 303 -4.08 -1.51 0.00
C SER A 303 -4.69 -2.59 -0.90
N PHE A 304 -4.81 -2.37 -2.21
CA PHE A 304 -5.28 -3.34 -3.22
C PHE A 304 -4.18 -3.76 -4.21
N ASN A 305 -2.91 -3.56 -3.86
CA ASN A 305 -1.78 -3.91 -4.71
C ASN A 305 -1.83 -5.40 -5.14
N HIS A 306 -1.59 -5.68 -6.42
CA HIS A 306 -1.67 -7.02 -7.02
C HIS A 306 -3.02 -7.74 -6.80
N CYS A 307 -4.14 -7.03 -6.63
CA CYS A 307 -5.49 -7.60 -6.69
C CYS A 307 -5.88 -7.92 -8.15
N LYS A 308 -5.23 -8.92 -8.74
CA LYS A 308 -5.35 -9.24 -10.17
C LYS A 308 -6.73 -9.70 -10.61
N GLY A 309 -7.64 -10.04 -9.70
CA GLY A 309 -9.02 -10.39 -10.02
C GLY A 309 -10.01 -9.22 -9.94
N LEU A 310 -9.58 -8.06 -9.43
CA LEU A 310 -10.46 -6.95 -9.10
C LEU A 310 -10.91 -6.24 -10.37
N MET A 311 -12.20 -6.27 -10.66
CA MET A 311 -12.77 -5.80 -11.93
C MET A 311 -13.31 -4.38 -11.86
N GLU A 312 -13.90 -4.02 -10.73
CA GLU A 312 -14.53 -2.72 -10.47
C GLU A 312 -14.34 -2.33 -8.99
N VAL A 313 -14.10 -1.03 -8.78
CA VAL A 313 -14.07 -0.41 -7.46
C VAL A 313 -14.84 0.90 -7.53
N THR A 314 -15.84 1.05 -6.68
CA THR A 314 -16.52 2.32 -6.45
C THR A 314 -15.97 2.95 -5.18
N ILE A 315 -15.30 4.09 -5.33
CA ILE A 315 -14.74 4.84 -4.20
C ILE A 315 -15.74 5.94 -3.80
N HIS A 316 -16.23 5.91 -2.56
CA HIS A 316 -17.23 6.86 -2.09
C HIS A 316 -16.67 8.30 -1.99
N PRO A 317 -17.47 9.36 -2.22
CA PRO A 317 -17.08 10.77 -2.03
C PRO A 317 -16.51 11.15 -0.66
N GLY A 318 -16.63 10.27 0.34
CA GLY A 318 -16.06 10.49 1.68
C GLY A 318 -14.57 10.17 1.77
N VAL A 319 -14.00 9.48 0.79
CA VAL A 319 -12.58 9.09 0.79
C VAL A 319 -11.72 10.30 0.45
N THR A 320 -10.95 10.79 1.41
CA THR A 320 -10.06 11.95 1.25
C THR A 320 -8.64 11.56 0.87
N THR A 321 -8.27 10.29 1.03
CA THR A 321 -6.90 9.82 0.83
C THR A 321 -6.89 8.46 0.14
N ILE A 322 -6.16 8.37 -0.98
CA ILE A 322 -5.82 7.12 -1.69
C ILE A 322 -4.30 7.04 -1.71
N GLY A 323 -3.71 6.13 -0.94
CA GLY A 323 -2.26 6.02 -0.77
C GLY A 323 -1.52 5.57 -2.02
N SER A 324 -0.18 5.72 -1.99
CA SER A 324 0.71 5.27 -3.06
C SER A 324 0.49 3.79 -3.38
N SER A 325 0.53 3.45 -4.66
CA SER A 325 0.37 2.07 -5.16
C SER A 325 -0.93 1.38 -4.75
N ALA A 326 -1.96 2.11 -4.29
CA ALA A 326 -3.18 1.52 -3.73
C ALA A 326 -3.84 0.49 -4.65
N PHE A 327 -3.90 0.73 -5.96
CA PHE A 327 -4.47 -0.18 -6.97
C PHE A 327 -3.42 -0.70 -7.96
N TYR A 328 -2.13 -0.65 -7.61
CA TYR A 328 -1.05 -1.13 -8.46
C TYR A 328 -1.28 -2.59 -8.90
N CYS A 329 -1.13 -2.87 -10.20
CA CYS A 329 -1.28 -4.20 -10.80
C CYS A 329 -2.65 -4.85 -10.53
N CYS A 330 -3.71 -4.04 -10.44
CA CYS A 330 -5.10 -4.50 -10.58
C CYS A 330 -5.42 -4.74 -12.07
N SER A 331 -4.81 -5.76 -12.66
CA SER A 331 -4.79 -5.97 -14.12
C SER A 331 -6.16 -6.20 -14.77
N GLU A 332 -7.17 -6.58 -13.99
CA GLU A 332 -8.56 -6.78 -14.47
C GLU A 332 -9.46 -5.55 -14.26
N LEU A 333 -8.95 -4.50 -13.62
CA LEU A 333 -9.73 -3.29 -13.31
C LEU A 333 -10.06 -2.56 -14.61
N THR A 334 -11.35 -2.46 -14.93
CA THR A 334 -11.82 -1.86 -16.20
C THR A 334 -12.18 -0.40 -16.08
N ARG A 335 -12.68 0.01 -14.90
CA ARG A 335 -13.14 1.36 -14.61
C ARG A 335 -12.83 1.72 -13.17
N VAL A 336 -12.43 2.97 -12.96
CA VAL A 336 -12.35 3.59 -11.64
C VAL A 336 -12.98 4.97 -11.71
N THR A 337 -13.86 5.26 -10.76
CA THR A 337 -14.39 6.61 -10.53
C THR A 337 -13.75 7.14 -9.27
N LEU A 338 -12.88 8.14 -9.42
CA LEU A 338 -12.25 8.82 -8.29
C LEU A 338 -13.24 9.82 -7.68
N PRO A 339 -13.32 9.91 -6.34
CA PRO A 339 -14.24 10.84 -5.69
C PRO A 339 -13.75 12.29 -5.79
N SER A 340 -14.69 13.24 -5.79
CA SER A 340 -14.42 14.68 -5.85
C SER A 340 -13.68 15.25 -4.63
N SER A 341 -13.43 14.43 -3.61
CA SER A 341 -12.62 14.75 -2.44
C SER A 341 -11.13 14.51 -2.65
N VAL A 342 -10.73 13.80 -3.72
CA VAL A 342 -9.31 13.49 -3.99
C VAL A 342 -8.61 14.72 -4.56
N ILE A 343 -7.52 15.12 -3.90
CA ILE A 343 -6.67 16.26 -4.30
C ILE A 343 -5.41 15.78 -5.04
N THR A 344 -4.83 14.66 -4.61
CA THR A 344 -3.62 14.09 -5.19
C THR A 344 -3.87 12.65 -5.62
N ILE A 345 -3.46 12.29 -6.84
CA ILE A 345 -3.31 10.89 -7.26
C ILE A 345 -1.87 10.49 -6.97
N GLU A 346 -1.67 9.74 -5.89
CA GLU A 346 -0.35 9.37 -5.36
C GLU A 346 0.48 8.46 -6.28
N ASP A 347 1.78 8.36 -5.95
CA ASP A 347 2.77 7.58 -6.71
C ASP A 347 2.27 6.18 -7.05
N VAL A 348 2.33 5.82 -8.33
CA VAL A 348 2.00 4.49 -8.87
C VAL A 348 0.59 3.97 -8.53
N ALA A 349 -0.34 4.84 -8.10
CA ALA A 349 -1.63 4.43 -7.55
C ALA A 349 -2.43 3.47 -8.45
N PHE A 350 -2.38 3.65 -9.77
CA PHE A 350 -3.06 2.83 -10.78
C PHE A 350 -2.10 2.20 -11.79
N GLY A 351 -0.80 2.12 -11.48
CA GLY A 351 0.17 1.51 -12.40
C GLY A 351 -0.16 0.04 -12.70
N HIS A 352 0.06 -0.43 -13.93
CA HIS A 352 -0.27 -1.78 -14.40
C HIS A 352 -1.76 -2.18 -14.24
N CYS A 353 -2.68 -1.21 -14.31
CA CYS A 353 -4.10 -1.51 -14.51
C CYS A 353 -4.37 -1.78 -15.99
N ASP A 354 -3.92 -2.95 -16.46
CA ASP A 354 -3.79 -3.26 -17.90
C ASP A 354 -5.12 -3.19 -18.68
N ARG A 355 -6.27 -3.35 -18.02
CA ARG A 355 -7.61 -3.27 -18.62
C ARG A 355 -8.34 -1.95 -18.37
N LEU A 356 -7.70 -0.98 -17.70
CA LEU A 356 -8.32 0.31 -17.41
C LEU A 356 -8.41 1.12 -18.69
N ALA A 357 -9.59 1.11 -19.31
CA ALA A 357 -9.82 1.77 -20.60
C ALA A 357 -10.20 3.25 -20.46
N HIS A 358 -10.80 3.61 -19.32
CA HIS A 358 -11.25 4.98 -19.05
C HIS A 358 -10.98 5.33 -17.59
N VAL A 359 -10.44 6.53 -17.38
CA VAL A 359 -10.34 7.15 -16.06
C VAL A 359 -10.98 8.53 -16.08
N THR A 360 -11.84 8.80 -15.09
CA THR A 360 -12.37 10.14 -14.85
C THR A 360 -11.60 10.77 -13.71
N ILE A 361 -10.79 11.77 -14.03
CA ILE A 361 -10.02 12.55 -13.05
C ILE A 361 -10.89 13.75 -12.60
N PRO A 362 -11.25 13.85 -11.30
CA PRO A 362 -12.14 14.91 -10.83
C PRO A 362 -11.44 16.27 -10.82
N SER A 363 -12.21 17.35 -10.93
CA SER A 363 -11.71 18.73 -10.94
C SER A 363 -11.15 19.21 -9.59
N SER A 364 -11.23 18.38 -8.56
CA SER A 364 -10.54 18.57 -7.29
C SER A 364 -9.05 18.22 -7.35
N VAL A 365 -8.62 17.43 -8.33
CA VAL A 365 -7.23 16.95 -8.42
C VAL A 365 -6.31 18.08 -8.84
N THR A 366 -5.31 18.38 -8.01
CA THR A 366 -4.26 19.38 -8.31
C THR A 366 -2.95 18.76 -8.74
N THR A 367 -2.72 17.50 -8.37
CA THR A 367 -1.45 16.80 -8.59
C THR A 367 -1.70 15.36 -9.02
N ILE A 368 -1.04 14.95 -10.10
CA ILE A 368 -0.89 13.55 -10.52
C ILE A 368 0.57 13.19 -10.30
N GLU A 369 0.89 12.33 -9.35
CA GLU A 369 2.29 12.01 -8.97
C GLU A 369 2.97 11.02 -9.92
N ASP A 370 4.20 10.63 -9.60
CA ASP A 370 5.05 9.81 -10.46
C ASP A 370 4.39 8.45 -10.75
N GLN A 371 4.41 8.04 -12.03
CA GLN A 371 3.92 6.74 -12.49
C GLN A 371 2.45 6.41 -12.13
N ALA A 372 1.64 7.41 -11.77
CA ALA A 372 0.26 7.21 -11.30
C ALA A 372 -0.60 6.26 -12.18
N PHE A 373 -0.46 6.32 -13.51
CA PHE A 373 -1.13 5.46 -14.50
C PHE A 373 -0.13 4.69 -15.38
N TYR A 374 1.09 4.45 -14.89
CA TYR A 374 2.14 3.75 -15.62
C TYR A 374 1.65 2.40 -16.19
N GLN A 375 1.92 2.11 -17.46
CA GLN A 375 1.56 0.84 -18.12
C GLN A 375 0.05 0.53 -18.13
N CYS A 376 -0.83 1.53 -18.07
CA CYS A 376 -2.26 1.33 -18.34
C CYS A 376 -2.49 1.14 -19.84
N VAL A 377 -2.17 -0.05 -20.36
CA VAL A 377 -2.11 -0.30 -21.81
C VAL A 377 -3.46 -0.18 -22.54
N ALA A 378 -4.58 -0.37 -21.84
CA ALA A 378 -5.92 -0.22 -22.42
C ALA A 378 -6.43 1.22 -22.44
N LEU A 379 -5.77 2.17 -21.77
CA LEU A 379 -6.21 3.56 -21.69
C LEU A 379 -6.03 4.23 -23.07
N THR A 380 -7.13 4.63 -23.71
CA THR A 380 -7.08 5.20 -25.08
C THR A 380 -7.05 6.71 -25.10
N GLU A 381 -7.68 7.35 -24.13
CA GLU A 381 -7.74 8.80 -23.97
C GLU A 381 -7.70 9.19 -22.50
N VAL A 382 -7.18 10.37 -22.21
CA VAL A 382 -7.25 10.96 -20.87
C VAL A 382 -7.59 12.44 -20.95
N THR A 383 -8.48 12.90 -20.06
CA THR A 383 -8.75 14.32 -19.85
C THR A 383 -8.14 14.77 -18.54
N ILE A 384 -7.26 15.76 -18.60
CA ILE A 384 -6.58 16.35 -17.46
C ILE A 384 -7.34 17.63 -17.06
N PRO A 385 -7.94 17.70 -15.86
CA PRO A 385 -8.75 18.85 -15.46
C PRO A 385 -7.90 20.09 -15.24
N ALA A 386 -8.54 21.27 -15.32
CA ALA A 386 -7.83 22.54 -15.27
C ALA A 386 -7.19 22.85 -13.91
N SER A 387 -7.64 22.16 -12.87
CA SER A 387 -7.07 22.21 -11.52
C SER A 387 -5.68 21.59 -11.43
N VAL A 388 -5.28 20.73 -12.36
CA VAL A 388 -3.98 20.03 -12.31
C VAL A 388 -2.86 21.01 -12.62
N THR A 389 -1.97 21.18 -11.65
CA THR A 389 -0.80 22.07 -11.73
C THR A 389 0.51 21.30 -11.84
N LEU A 390 0.51 20.00 -11.52
CA LEU A 390 1.68 19.12 -11.59
C LEU A 390 1.30 17.73 -12.13
N VAL A 391 2.04 17.27 -13.12
CA VAL A 391 2.01 15.88 -13.61
C VAL A 391 3.40 15.27 -13.46
N GLY A 392 3.52 14.26 -12.60
CA GLY A 392 4.76 13.60 -12.23
C GLY A 392 5.41 12.83 -13.37
N SER A 393 6.66 12.42 -13.13
CA SER A 393 7.47 11.67 -14.07
C SER A 393 6.81 10.35 -14.43
N SER A 394 6.78 10.03 -15.73
CA SER A 394 6.24 8.77 -16.25
C SER A 394 4.79 8.47 -15.88
N ALA A 395 3.99 9.49 -15.49
CA ALA A 395 2.61 9.33 -15.04
C ALA A 395 1.73 8.50 -15.99
N PHE A 396 1.91 8.63 -17.31
CA PHE A 396 1.21 7.86 -18.34
C PHE A 396 2.19 7.11 -19.26
N SER A 397 3.41 6.82 -18.77
CA SER A 397 4.42 6.09 -19.54
C SER A 397 4.03 4.62 -19.72
N GLY A 398 4.22 4.08 -20.92
CA GLY A 398 3.82 2.73 -21.27
C GLY A 398 2.33 2.52 -21.53
N CYS A 399 1.52 3.58 -21.50
CA CYS A 399 0.11 3.53 -21.93
C CYS A 399 0.03 3.39 -23.46
N SER A 400 0.38 2.22 -23.98
CA SER A 400 0.58 1.98 -25.42
C SER A 400 -0.69 2.11 -26.27
N GLY A 401 -1.88 2.05 -25.65
CA GLY A 401 -3.16 2.34 -26.29
C GLY A 401 -3.53 3.83 -26.32
N LEU A 402 -2.80 4.70 -25.61
CA LEU A 402 -3.16 6.10 -25.43
C LEU A 402 -2.89 6.88 -26.71
N THR A 403 -3.96 7.32 -27.38
CA THR A 403 -3.91 8.11 -28.62
C THR A 403 -4.05 9.60 -28.37
N SER A 404 -4.63 10.00 -27.24
CA SER A 404 -4.84 11.42 -26.93
C SER A 404 -4.78 11.76 -25.44
N ALA A 405 -4.26 12.94 -25.14
CA ALA A 405 -4.36 13.56 -23.82
C ALA A 405 -4.88 14.98 -23.98
N THR A 406 -6.05 15.29 -23.40
CA THR A 406 -6.68 16.62 -23.50
C THR A 406 -6.51 17.37 -22.18
N PHE A 407 -5.89 18.55 -22.23
CA PHE A 407 -5.73 19.43 -21.07
C PHE A 407 -6.81 20.52 -21.07
N LEU A 408 -7.56 20.61 -19.97
CA LEU A 408 -8.61 21.62 -19.81
C LEU A 408 -8.08 22.98 -19.31
N GLY A 409 -6.92 22.99 -18.63
CA GLY A 409 -6.29 24.20 -18.07
C GLY A 409 -5.02 24.63 -18.80
N HIS A 410 -4.24 25.50 -18.16
CA HIS A 410 -2.88 25.84 -18.60
C HIS A 410 -1.97 24.62 -18.56
N ALA A 411 -0.83 24.67 -19.26
CA ALA A 411 0.15 23.60 -19.18
C ALA A 411 0.66 23.46 -17.72
N PRO A 412 0.54 22.28 -17.11
CA PRO A 412 1.04 22.05 -15.77
C PRO A 412 2.58 21.99 -15.78
N ALA A 413 3.18 22.07 -14.59
CA ALA A 413 4.54 21.57 -14.42
C ALA A 413 4.56 20.07 -14.72
N VAL A 414 5.57 19.59 -15.44
CA VAL A 414 5.68 18.18 -15.81
C VAL A 414 7.00 17.56 -15.39
N GLY A 415 6.95 16.29 -15.00
CA GLY A 415 8.12 15.44 -14.81
C GLY A 415 8.67 14.87 -16.12
N TYR A 416 9.60 13.94 -16.01
CA TYR A 416 10.25 13.34 -17.19
C TYR A 416 9.38 12.23 -17.80
N MET A 417 9.35 12.13 -19.14
CA MET A 417 8.74 11.01 -19.86
C MET A 417 7.23 10.77 -19.57
N ILE A 418 6.45 11.82 -19.34
CA ILE A 418 5.01 11.72 -18.99
C ILE A 418 4.19 10.79 -19.89
N PHE A 419 4.41 10.83 -21.21
CA PHE A 419 3.71 10.02 -22.22
C PHE A 419 4.69 9.15 -23.04
N TYR A 420 5.79 8.68 -22.42
CA TYR A 420 6.74 7.81 -23.11
C TYR A 420 6.09 6.45 -23.47
N ASN A 421 6.42 5.89 -24.64
CA ASN A 421 5.90 4.59 -25.12
C ASN A 421 4.35 4.52 -25.18
N THR A 422 3.71 5.62 -25.62
CA THR A 422 2.29 5.72 -25.97
C THR A 422 2.02 5.28 -27.42
N ALA A 423 0.77 5.37 -27.89
CA ALA A 423 0.44 4.99 -29.26
C ALA A 423 1.24 5.81 -30.30
N GLY A 424 1.52 5.22 -31.47
CA GLY A 424 2.34 5.87 -32.50
C GLY A 424 1.74 7.16 -33.08
N ASP A 425 0.43 7.35 -32.93
CA ASP A 425 -0.37 8.51 -33.33
C ASP A 425 -0.76 9.41 -32.13
N PHE A 426 -0.12 9.24 -30.97
CA PHE A 426 -0.41 10.00 -29.77
C PHE A 426 -0.29 11.53 -29.99
N THR A 427 -1.32 12.27 -29.58
CA THR A 427 -1.36 13.74 -29.66
C THR A 427 -1.87 14.38 -28.36
N VAL A 428 -1.18 15.42 -27.90
CA VAL A 428 -1.63 16.29 -26.81
C VAL A 428 -2.56 17.37 -27.37
N TYR A 429 -3.75 17.48 -26.81
CA TYR A 429 -4.72 18.50 -27.14
C TYR A 429 -4.87 19.51 -26.01
N TYR A 430 -4.99 20.78 -26.37
CA TYR A 430 -5.27 21.86 -25.44
C TYR A 430 -6.14 22.90 -26.13
N TYR A 431 -6.95 23.63 -25.36
CA TYR A 431 -7.88 24.61 -25.93
C TYR A 431 -7.22 25.97 -26.22
N ALA A 432 -7.75 26.69 -27.21
CA ALA A 432 -7.31 28.05 -27.52
C ALA A 432 -7.38 28.97 -26.30
N GLY A 433 -6.31 29.72 -26.05
CA GLY A 433 -6.18 30.61 -24.89
C GLY A 433 -5.45 30.00 -23.68
N ARG A 434 -5.11 28.70 -23.71
CA ARG A 434 -4.24 28.09 -22.68
C ARG A 434 -2.78 28.47 -22.89
N THR A 435 -2.12 28.87 -21.83
CA THR A 435 -0.69 29.25 -21.83
C THR A 435 0.20 28.07 -21.44
N GLY A 436 1.48 28.13 -21.84
CA GLY A 436 2.49 27.13 -21.52
C GLY A 436 2.57 25.92 -22.47
N PHE A 437 1.59 25.78 -23.38
CA PHE A 437 1.67 24.83 -24.49
C PHE A 437 2.40 25.43 -25.71
N SER A 438 2.96 24.56 -26.54
CA SER A 438 3.56 24.90 -27.83
C SER A 438 3.07 23.94 -28.91
N THR A 439 2.96 24.39 -30.16
CA THR A 439 2.63 23.59 -31.36
C THR A 439 3.73 23.69 -32.41
N PRO A 440 4.06 22.63 -33.16
CA PRO A 440 3.36 21.34 -33.22
C PRO A 440 3.85 20.31 -32.18
N PHE A 441 4.71 20.72 -31.24
CA PHE A 441 5.17 19.86 -30.16
C PHE A 441 5.16 20.60 -28.83
N TRP A 442 4.75 19.92 -27.76
CA TRP A 442 4.85 20.37 -26.37
C TRP A 442 5.61 19.32 -25.56
N GLU A 443 6.69 19.71 -24.89
CA GLU A 443 7.56 18.81 -24.10
C GLU A 443 8.06 17.58 -24.91
N GLY A 444 8.24 17.77 -26.23
CA GLY A 444 8.65 16.72 -27.15
C GLY A 444 7.53 15.83 -27.69
N TYR A 445 6.28 16.03 -27.26
CA TYR A 445 5.11 15.28 -27.72
C TYR A 445 4.35 16.04 -28.80
N PRO A 446 3.83 15.38 -29.85
CA PRO A 446 2.95 16.03 -30.83
C PRO A 446 1.80 16.73 -30.13
N SER A 447 1.49 17.95 -30.53
CA SER A 447 0.46 18.76 -29.90
C SER A 447 -0.37 19.54 -30.92
N SER A 448 -1.65 19.72 -30.59
CA SER A 448 -2.59 20.51 -31.39
C SER A 448 -3.45 21.38 -30.50
N GLU A 449 -3.56 22.64 -30.88
CA GLU A 449 -4.57 23.54 -30.34
C GLU A 449 -5.94 23.15 -30.89
N LEU A 450 -6.92 23.05 -30.00
CA LEU A 450 -8.33 22.93 -30.33
C LEU A 450 -8.96 24.32 -30.30
N ASP A 451 -9.91 24.58 -31.18
CA ASP A 451 -10.82 25.73 -31.03
C ASP A 451 -11.47 25.69 -29.64
N MET A 452 -11.93 26.85 -29.14
CA MET A 452 -12.56 26.94 -27.81
C MET A 452 -13.47 25.74 -27.53
N PRO A 453 -13.46 25.18 -26.30
CA PRO A 453 -14.23 23.99 -25.98
C PRO A 453 -15.64 24.15 -26.51
N PRO A 454 -16.18 23.17 -27.26
CA PRO A 454 -17.55 23.27 -27.70
C PRO A 454 -18.42 23.46 -26.46
N LEU A 455 -19.18 24.57 -26.42
CA LEU A 455 -20.10 24.91 -25.32
C LEU A 455 -21.19 23.85 -25.09
N TYR A 456 -21.25 22.82 -25.94
CA TYR A 456 -22.16 21.68 -25.91
C TYR A 456 -22.25 20.97 -24.54
N GLY A 457 -21.16 20.90 -23.77
CA GLY A 457 -21.22 20.31 -22.42
C GLY A 457 -22.08 21.13 -21.46
N PHE A 458 -22.03 22.46 -21.55
CA PHE A 458 -22.89 23.36 -20.80
C PHE A 458 -24.32 23.34 -21.34
N ASP A 459 -24.54 23.31 -22.66
CA ASP A 459 -25.89 23.30 -23.23
C ASP A 459 -26.65 22.00 -22.87
N LEU A 460 -25.97 20.83 -22.88
CA LEU A 460 -26.53 19.55 -22.42
C LEU A 460 -26.73 19.52 -20.90
N TRP A 461 -25.75 19.96 -20.11
CA TRP A 461 -25.87 20.08 -18.65
C TRP A 461 -27.00 21.06 -18.26
N ALA A 462 -27.12 22.19 -18.97
CA ALA A 462 -28.16 23.19 -18.79
C ALA A 462 -29.55 22.64 -19.16
N GLU A 463 -29.67 21.88 -20.26
CA GLU A 463 -30.90 21.19 -20.62
C GLU A 463 -31.29 20.10 -19.61
N GLU A 464 -30.34 19.27 -19.16
CA GLU A 464 -30.54 18.24 -18.13
C GLU A 464 -30.98 18.83 -16.78
N HIS A 465 -30.57 20.07 -16.49
CA HIS A 465 -30.93 20.80 -15.27
C HIS A 465 -32.02 21.88 -15.51
N GLY A 466 -32.70 21.87 -16.67
CA GLY A 466 -33.90 22.67 -16.95
C GLY A 466 -33.68 24.17 -17.24
N LEU A 467 -32.47 24.58 -17.58
CA LEU A 467 -32.06 25.95 -17.88
C LEU A 467 -32.19 26.23 -19.39
N VAL A 468 -33.29 26.85 -19.84
CA VAL A 468 -33.54 27.14 -21.27
C VAL A 468 -33.63 28.64 -21.53
N GLY A 469 -32.70 29.16 -22.34
CA GLY A 469 -32.87 30.38 -23.12
C GLY A 469 -32.57 31.73 -22.44
N GLY A 470 -31.63 32.48 -23.05
CA GLY A 470 -31.69 33.95 -23.09
C GLY A 470 -30.79 34.74 -22.13
N ARG A 471 -29.47 34.69 -22.37
CA ARG A 471 -28.49 35.83 -22.39
C ARG A 471 -27.07 35.28 -22.22
N GLY A 472 -26.50 34.78 -23.32
CA GLY A 472 -25.15 34.20 -23.39
C GLY A 472 -23.98 35.19 -23.27
N MET A 473 -24.09 36.25 -22.45
CA MET A 473 -23.02 37.26 -22.31
C MET A 473 -22.25 37.21 -20.97
N LEU A 474 -22.84 36.70 -19.89
CA LEU A 474 -22.17 36.65 -18.58
C LEU A 474 -21.37 35.34 -18.37
N PHE A 475 -21.79 34.25 -19.02
CA PHE A 475 -21.14 32.93 -18.94
C PHE A 475 -20.00 32.73 -19.95
N ARG A 476 -19.85 33.67 -20.90
CA ARG A 476 -18.76 33.72 -21.90
C ARG A 476 -17.57 34.58 -21.45
N GLN A 477 -17.67 35.21 -20.28
CA GLN A 477 -16.56 35.98 -19.72
C GLN A 477 -15.65 35.02 -18.98
N ASP A 478 -14.38 35.06 -19.32
CA ASP A 478 -13.26 34.56 -18.54
C ASP A 478 -12.68 35.79 -17.84
N ARG A 479 -13.19 36.11 -16.63
CA ARG A 479 -12.79 37.34 -15.91
C ARG A 479 -11.50 37.15 -15.11
N ASN A 480 -11.18 35.92 -14.72
CA ASN A 480 -9.96 35.55 -14.02
C ASN A 480 -8.79 35.35 -14.99
N GLY A 481 -9.04 35.27 -16.30
CA GLY A 481 -8.03 35.20 -17.35
C GLY A 481 -7.37 33.82 -17.43
N ASP A 482 -8.06 32.78 -16.96
CA ASP A 482 -7.52 31.42 -16.89
C ASP A 482 -7.82 30.61 -18.16
N GLY A 483 -8.59 31.18 -19.09
CA GLY A 483 -8.99 30.61 -20.38
C GLY A 483 -10.31 29.81 -20.31
N ILE A 484 -10.93 29.61 -19.14
CA ILE A 484 -12.21 28.92 -18.98
C ILE A 484 -13.33 29.97 -18.86
N PRO A 485 -14.33 29.97 -19.76
CA PRO A 485 -15.52 30.78 -19.53
C PRO A 485 -16.22 30.39 -18.23
N ASN A 486 -16.67 31.38 -17.45
CA ASN A 486 -17.33 31.16 -16.15
C ASN A 486 -18.49 30.12 -16.19
N GLY A 487 -19.12 29.90 -17.34
CA GLY A 487 -20.15 28.85 -17.51
C GLY A 487 -19.61 27.41 -17.52
N LEU A 488 -18.42 27.19 -18.09
CA LEU A 488 -17.73 25.91 -18.07
C LEU A 488 -17.07 25.67 -16.70
N GLU A 489 -16.55 26.73 -16.08
CA GLU A 489 -16.09 26.68 -14.69
C GLU A 489 -17.16 26.19 -13.72
N TYR A 490 -18.39 26.67 -13.91
CA TYR A 490 -19.55 26.25 -13.12
C TYR A 490 -20.00 24.81 -13.43
N THR A 491 -19.87 24.36 -14.68
CA THR A 491 -20.25 22.99 -15.11
C THR A 491 -19.27 21.94 -14.60
N PHE A 492 -17.98 22.28 -14.55
CA PHE A 492 -16.90 21.37 -14.20
C PHE A 492 -16.32 21.63 -12.79
N GLY A 493 -16.88 22.57 -12.03
CA GLY A 493 -16.51 22.84 -10.64
C GLY A 493 -15.13 23.50 -10.47
N THR A 494 -14.60 24.17 -11.50
CA THR A 494 -13.30 24.83 -11.43
C THR A 494 -13.47 26.30 -11.03
N ASN A 495 -12.85 26.75 -9.93
CA ASN A 495 -12.68 28.17 -9.59
C ASN A 495 -13.93 29.09 -9.57
N CYS A 496 -15.09 28.67 -9.06
CA CYS A 496 -16.21 29.60 -8.85
C CYS A 496 -15.84 30.67 -7.78
N PRO A 497 -15.65 31.96 -8.10
CA PRO A 497 -15.17 32.93 -7.11
C PRO A 497 -16.24 33.17 -6.03
N ALA A 498 -15.91 32.80 -4.79
CA ALA A 498 -16.75 32.95 -3.59
C ALA A 498 -17.06 34.41 -3.20
N THR A 499 -16.57 35.40 -3.96
CA THR A 499 -16.65 36.82 -3.59
C THR A 499 -17.53 37.67 -4.51
N SER A 500 -18.17 37.08 -5.51
CA SER A 500 -19.08 37.86 -6.34
C SER A 500 -20.43 38.00 -5.62
N SER A 501 -20.80 39.24 -5.29
CA SER A 501 -22.12 39.67 -4.80
C SER A 501 -23.22 39.49 -5.86
N LEU A 502 -23.09 38.47 -6.72
CA LEU A 502 -23.93 38.27 -7.88
C LEU A 502 -25.18 37.51 -7.49
N VAL A 503 -26.29 38.23 -7.63
CA VAL A 503 -27.65 37.71 -7.66
C VAL A 503 -27.84 37.08 -9.02
N LYS A 504 -28.07 35.76 -9.07
CA LYS A 504 -28.32 35.04 -10.32
C LYS A 504 -29.83 34.90 -10.52
N ILE A 505 -30.30 35.07 -11.76
CA ILE A 505 -31.73 34.99 -12.10
C ILE A 505 -31.89 34.01 -13.25
N PHE A 506 -32.72 33.00 -13.04
CA PHE A 506 -33.03 31.94 -13.99
C PHE A 506 -34.52 31.97 -14.33
N ARG A 507 -34.87 31.48 -15.53
CA ARG A 507 -36.27 31.26 -15.93
C ARG A 507 -36.46 29.76 -16.13
N THR A 508 -37.43 29.17 -15.44
CA THR A 508 -37.74 27.74 -15.57
C THR A 508 -38.64 27.48 -16.77
N THR A 509 -38.71 26.23 -17.22
CA THR A 509 -39.59 25.76 -18.31
C THR A 509 -41.07 26.03 -18.06
N ASN A 510 -41.47 26.25 -16.80
CA ASN A 510 -42.85 26.57 -16.39
C ASN A 510 -43.09 28.09 -16.29
N GLY A 511 -42.15 28.93 -16.74
CA GLY A 511 -42.26 30.38 -16.74
C GLY A 511 -41.95 31.06 -15.40
N CYS A 512 -41.57 30.31 -14.36
CA CYS A 512 -41.20 30.87 -13.05
C CYS A 512 -39.78 31.45 -13.10
N MET A 513 -39.52 32.50 -12.32
CA MET A 513 -38.16 33.01 -12.12
C MET A 513 -37.57 32.47 -10.82
N VAL A 514 -36.33 31.98 -10.87
CA VAL A 514 -35.57 31.51 -9.71
C VAL A 514 -34.40 32.46 -9.48
N VAL A 515 -34.23 32.93 -8.25
CA VAL A 515 -33.14 33.84 -7.88
C VAL A 515 -32.23 33.16 -6.86
N GLU A 516 -30.93 33.09 -7.17
CA GLU A 516 -29.89 32.55 -6.27
C GLU A 516 -29.07 33.72 -5.69
N THR A 517 -28.90 33.72 -4.37
CA THR A 517 -28.05 34.69 -3.67
C THR A 517 -27.14 33.99 -2.67
N PRO A 518 -25.90 34.48 -2.47
CA PRO A 518 -25.05 33.99 -1.37
C PRO A 518 -25.72 34.26 -0.01
N LYS A 519 -25.57 33.33 0.94
CA LYS A 519 -26.00 33.52 2.33
C LYS A 519 -25.14 34.62 2.96
N GLN A 520 -25.72 35.75 3.32
CA GLN A 520 -24.96 36.80 4.03
C GLN A 520 -24.95 36.51 5.53
N GLU A 521 -23.76 36.40 6.13
CA GLU A 521 -23.59 36.54 7.57
C GLU A 521 -23.74 38.03 7.94
N GLU A 522 -24.69 38.33 8.83
CA GLU A 522 -24.94 39.62 9.50
C GLU A 522 -24.50 40.88 8.73
N SER A 523 -25.22 41.21 7.66
CA SER A 523 -25.10 42.49 6.96
C SER A 523 -26.29 43.40 7.27
N THR A 524 -26.02 44.70 7.45
CA THR A 524 -26.98 45.75 7.79
C THR A 524 -27.93 46.14 6.64
N GLN A 525 -27.90 45.43 5.50
CA GLN A 525 -28.86 45.61 4.41
C GLN A 525 -29.64 44.31 4.15
N PRO A 526 -30.88 44.18 4.66
CA PRO A 526 -31.66 42.94 4.59
C PRO A 526 -32.35 42.71 3.23
N TYR A 527 -31.92 43.42 2.17
CA TYR A 527 -32.56 43.37 0.87
C TYR A 527 -31.55 43.38 -0.29
N VAL A 528 -31.90 42.69 -1.36
CA VAL A 528 -31.24 42.70 -2.67
C VAL A 528 -32.13 43.43 -3.67
N THR A 529 -31.61 44.44 -4.36
CA THR A 529 -32.33 45.13 -5.44
C THR A 529 -31.83 44.66 -6.80
N VAL A 530 -32.73 44.16 -7.64
CA VAL A 530 -32.45 43.77 -9.02
C VAL A 530 -33.10 44.77 -9.98
N GLN A 531 -32.30 45.30 -10.91
CA GLN A 531 -32.78 46.08 -12.05
C GLN A 531 -32.99 45.20 -13.27
N VAL A 532 -34.24 45.07 -13.71
CA VAL A 532 -34.58 44.36 -14.95
C VAL A 532 -34.79 45.36 -16.08
N ARG A 533 -33.92 45.37 -17.10
CA ARG A 533 -34.12 46.19 -18.31
C ARG A 533 -34.95 45.41 -19.34
N GLY A 534 -36.23 45.78 -19.45
CA GLY A 534 -37.14 45.44 -20.54
C GLY A 534 -38.07 46.62 -20.83
N SER A 535 -37.98 47.17 -22.05
CA SER A 535 -38.79 48.26 -22.65
C SER A 535 -39.23 49.44 -21.77
N THR A 536 -38.63 50.61 -22.07
CA THR A 536 -39.05 52.00 -21.75
C THR A 536 -39.28 52.43 -20.30
N ASN A 537 -39.41 51.55 -19.31
CA ASN A 537 -39.40 51.94 -17.89
C ASN A 537 -38.49 51.03 -17.06
N LEU A 538 -37.67 51.65 -16.20
CA LEU A 538 -36.89 50.95 -15.19
C LEU A 538 -37.83 50.58 -14.03
N VAL A 539 -37.92 49.29 -13.70
CA VAL A 539 -38.60 48.83 -12.49
C VAL A 539 -37.55 48.19 -11.59
N ASP A 540 -37.35 48.75 -10.41
CA ASP A 540 -36.49 48.20 -9.37
C ASP A 540 -37.30 47.17 -8.58
N TRP A 541 -36.82 45.92 -8.51
CA TRP A 541 -37.43 44.87 -7.69
C TRP A 541 -36.54 44.62 -6.48
N THR A 542 -37.13 44.70 -5.28
CA THR A 542 -36.42 44.53 -4.01
C THR A 542 -36.85 43.21 -3.36
N PHE A 543 -35.89 42.34 -3.07
CA PHE A 543 -36.10 41.02 -2.47
C PHE A 543 -35.48 40.97 -1.07
N PRO A 544 -36.15 40.38 -0.06
CA PRO A 544 -35.55 40.18 1.25
C PRO A 544 -34.51 39.05 1.22
N VAL A 545 -33.35 39.28 1.84
CA VAL A 545 -32.35 38.23 2.12
C VAL A 545 -32.70 37.65 3.48
N ALA A 546 -32.89 36.33 3.58
CA ALA A 546 -33.46 35.69 4.76
C ALA A 546 -32.82 36.14 6.08
N PRO A 547 -33.62 36.48 7.11
CA PRO A 547 -33.20 36.27 8.49
C PRO A 547 -34.19 35.29 9.14
N THR A 548 -33.73 34.06 9.40
CA THR A 548 -34.21 33.09 10.42
C THR A 548 -35.73 32.83 10.64
N ASN A 549 -36.66 33.48 9.93
CA ASN A 549 -38.09 33.56 10.26
C ASN A 549 -38.96 33.40 9.00
N GLY A 550 -38.93 32.23 8.35
CA GLY A 550 -39.92 31.82 7.34
C GLY A 550 -40.00 32.65 6.05
N ALA A 551 -40.77 32.19 5.06
CA ALA A 551 -40.94 32.88 3.77
C ALA A 551 -42.04 33.96 3.88
N PRO A 552 -41.88 35.13 3.23
CA PRO A 552 -43.00 36.06 3.04
C PRO A 552 -44.13 35.40 2.24
N ALA A 553 -45.38 35.87 2.43
CA ALA A 553 -46.54 35.37 1.70
C ALA A 553 -46.34 35.51 0.18
N GLY A 554 -46.47 34.39 -0.56
CA GLY A 554 -46.26 34.30 -2.00
C GLY A 554 -44.87 33.79 -2.45
N TYR A 555 -44.02 33.40 -1.50
CA TYR A 555 -42.67 32.85 -1.75
C TYR A 555 -42.51 31.49 -1.06
N GLU A 556 -41.81 30.55 -1.70
CA GLU A 556 -41.42 29.27 -1.09
C GLU A 556 -39.88 29.15 -1.03
N TRP A 557 -39.36 28.72 0.12
CA TRP A 557 -37.95 28.37 0.30
C TRP A 557 -37.72 26.91 -0.09
N PHE A 558 -36.63 26.64 -0.81
CA PHE A 558 -36.14 25.28 -1.03
C PHE A 558 -34.65 25.21 -0.70
N SER A 559 -34.25 24.22 0.10
CA SER A 559 -32.84 23.92 0.38
C SER A 559 -32.32 22.97 -0.70
N GLY A 560 -31.31 23.39 -1.47
CA GLY A 560 -30.40 22.45 -2.14
C GLY A 560 -29.39 21.91 -1.12
N ASP A 561 -28.69 20.82 -1.46
CA ASP A 561 -27.70 20.11 -0.60
C ASP A 561 -26.47 20.94 -0.17
N ASP A 562 -26.47 22.26 -0.39
CA ASP A 562 -25.36 23.17 -0.18
C ASP A 562 -25.69 24.21 0.91
N ALA A 563 -25.05 24.09 2.08
CA ALA A 563 -25.41 24.80 3.32
C ALA A 563 -25.17 26.33 3.31
N GLU A 564 -24.56 26.85 2.23
CA GLU A 564 -24.16 28.26 2.05
C GLU A 564 -25.03 29.04 1.05
N LYS A 565 -26.06 28.43 0.45
CA LYS A 565 -26.88 29.04 -0.61
C LYS A 565 -28.36 29.07 -0.26
N VAL A 566 -29.08 30.06 -0.78
CA VAL A 566 -30.52 30.22 -0.57
C VAL A 566 -31.23 30.44 -1.91
N PHE A 567 -32.31 29.69 -2.13
CA PHE A 567 -33.10 29.69 -3.37
C PHE A 567 -34.52 30.21 -3.13
N PHE A 568 -35.06 30.99 -4.07
CA PHE A 568 -36.45 31.45 -4.07
C PHE A 568 -37.15 31.10 -5.37
N LYS A 569 -38.41 30.67 -5.28
CA LYS A 569 -39.33 30.50 -6.42
C LYS A 569 -40.31 31.67 -6.48
N LEU A 570 -40.35 32.38 -7.60
CA LEU A 570 -41.32 33.46 -7.85
C LEU A 570 -42.45 32.95 -8.75
N GLU A 571 -43.66 32.80 -8.21
CA GLU A 571 -44.87 32.60 -9.01
C GLU A 571 -45.45 33.96 -9.43
N ALA A 572 -44.81 34.60 -10.42
CA ALA A 572 -45.40 35.77 -11.05
C ALA A 572 -46.25 35.33 -12.25
N VAL A 573 -47.57 35.54 -12.15
CA VAL A 573 -48.44 35.60 -13.33
C VAL A 573 -48.11 36.90 -14.04
N LEU A 574 -47.30 36.82 -15.11
CA LEU A 574 -47.09 37.94 -16.02
C LEU A 574 -48.39 38.14 -16.81
N THR A 575 -49.24 39.07 -16.39
CA THR A 575 -50.25 39.65 -17.30
C THR A 575 -49.63 40.80 -18.06
N GLU A 576 -49.48 40.57 -19.38
CA GLU A 576 -49.02 41.43 -20.50
C GLU A 576 -47.89 42.44 -20.26
#